data_AF-A0A2W6E0A0-F1
#
_entry.id   AF-A0A2W6E0A0-F1
#
_cell.length_a   1.000
_cell.length_b   1.000
_cell.length_c   1.000
_cell.angle_alpha   90.00
_cell.angle_beta   90.00
_cell.angle_gamma   90.00
#
_symmetry.space_group_name_H-M   'P 1'
#
loop_
_entity.id
_entity.type
_entity.pdbx_description
1 polymer ?
#
loop_
_entity_poly.entity_id
_entity_poly.type
_entity_poly.pdbx_seq_one_letter_code
_entity_poly.pdbx_strand_id
1 'polypeptide(L)'
;MTDRPAAAIVGIPPQPVARLEPNAIGVAQDTVIGMASSAPAATVGLSLAALAAATAYGSGPILILTAIPMLIIANAYRRLNMWNANCGASFEWVGRAINPYLGFLTGWLMIAA
;
A
#
# COMPACT_ATOMS: atom_id res chain seq x y z
N MET A 1 -47.84 -26.67 -22.34
CA MET A 1 -46.99 -25.48 -22.12
C MET A 1 -47.06 -25.18 -20.64
N THR A 2 -45.96 -25.43 -19.94
CA THR A 2 -45.88 -25.48 -18.47
C THR A 2 -45.61 -24.07 -17.94
N ASP A 3 -46.59 -23.45 -17.30
CA ASP A 3 -46.40 -22.22 -16.54
C ASP A 3 -45.64 -22.53 -15.25
N ARG A 4 -44.35 -22.22 -15.26
CA ARG A 4 -43.48 -22.30 -14.07
C ARG A 4 -43.67 -20.98 -13.32
N PRO A 5 -44.28 -20.95 -12.12
CA PRO A 5 -44.34 -19.72 -11.34
C PRO A 5 -42.91 -19.31 -11.00
N ALA A 6 -42.50 -18.13 -11.43
CA ALA A 6 -41.25 -17.52 -11.00
C ALA A 6 -41.36 -17.34 -9.48
N ALA A 7 -40.65 -18.20 -8.74
CA ALA A 7 -40.53 -18.07 -7.30
C ALA A 7 -40.06 -16.64 -7.00
N ALA A 8 -40.90 -15.89 -6.29
CA ALA A 8 -40.55 -14.57 -5.81
C ALA A 8 -39.23 -14.69 -5.06
N ILE A 9 -38.19 -14.01 -5.55
CA ILE A 9 -36.96 -13.79 -4.80
C ILE A 9 -37.35 -13.06 -3.52
N VAL A 10 -37.54 -13.84 -2.44
CA VAL A 10 -37.73 -13.32 -1.09
C VAL A 10 -36.59 -12.33 -0.86
N GLY A 11 -36.96 -11.06 -0.64
CA GLY A 11 -36.00 -9.97 -0.51
C GLY A 11 -34.95 -10.34 0.52
N ILE A 12 -33.71 -10.49 0.06
CA ILE A 12 -32.56 -10.64 0.94
C ILE A 12 -32.51 -9.34 1.75
N PRO A 13 -32.66 -9.37 3.09
CA PRO A 13 -32.53 -8.16 3.88
C PRO A 13 -31.14 -7.58 3.59
N PRO A 14 -30.99 -6.25 3.45
CA PRO A 14 -29.69 -5.64 3.18
C PRO A 14 -28.70 -6.12 4.23
N GLN A 15 -27.78 -6.99 3.79
CA GLN A 15 -26.78 -7.56 4.67
C GLN A 15 -25.94 -6.39 5.19
N PRO A 16 -25.73 -6.29 6.52
CA PRO A 16 -24.84 -5.30 7.08
C PRO A 16 -23.51 -5.36 6.33
N VAL A 17 -23.09 -4.24 5.74
CA VAL A 17 -21.80 -4.17 5.03
C VAL A 17 -20.72 -4.67 5.97
N ALA A 18 -20.12 -5.82 5.62
CA ALA A 18 -19.02 -6.39 6.38
C ALA A 18 -17.90 -5.34 6.45
N ARG A 19 -17.71 -4.78 7.64
CA ARG A 19 -16.72 -3.73 7.90
C ARG A 19 -15.71 -4.28 8.89
N LEU A 20 -14.44 -4.04 8.63
CA LEU A 20 -13.37 -4.35 9.57
C LEU A 20 -13.55 -3.53 10.85
N GLU A 21 -13.16 -4.12 11.97
CA GLU A 21 -13.17 -3.43 13.26
C GLU A 21 -12.21 -2.23 13.22
N PRO A 22 -12.66 -1.02 13.60
CA PRO A 22 -11.82 0.17 13.55
C PRO A 22 -10.67 0.04 14.54
N ASN A 23 -9.44 0.33 14.08
CA ASN A 23 -8.22 0.27 14.89
C ASN A 23 -7.88 -1.13 15.45
N ALA A 24 -8.29 -2.20 14.75
CA ALA A 24 -7.94 -3.58 15.12
C ALA A 24 -6.43 -3.86 15.14
N ILE A 25 -5.64 -3.06 14.42
CA ILE A 25 -4.18 -3.16 14.36
C ILE A 25 -3.58 -1.94 15.06
N GLY A 26 -2.84 -2.18 16.15
CA GLY A 26 -2.10 -1.14 16.85
C GLY A 26 -0.79 -0.78 16.14
N VAL A 27 -0.20 0.36 16.52
CA VAL A 27 1.07 0.86 15.96
C VAL A 27 2.21 -0.15 15.96
N ALA A 28 2.31 -0.99 17.01
CA ALA A 28 3.35 -2.01 17.09
C ALA A 28 3.15 -3.11 16.05
N GLN A 29 1.91 -3.58 15.86
CA GLN A 29 1.57 -4.60 14.88
C GLN A 29 1.75 -4.06 13.46
N ASP A 30 1.29 -2.84 13.19
CA ASP A 30 1.46 -2.16 11.91
C ASP A 30 2.95 -1.99 11.55
N THR A 31 3.78 -1.61 12.53
CA THR A 31 5.23 -1.50 12.35
C THR A 31 5.86 -2.85 12.00
N VAL A 32 5.47 -3.93 12.68
CA VAL A 32 5.98 -5.29 12.39
C VAL A 32 5.55 -5.74 11.00
N ILE A 33 4.30 -5.50 10.61
CA ILE A 33 3.79 -5.81 9.27
C ILE A 33 4.57 -5.03 8.20
N GLY A 34 4.81 -3.74 8.42
CA GLY A 34 5.59 -2.89 7.51
C GLY A 34 7.05 -3.37 7.38
N MET A 35 7.69 -3.73 8.49
CA MET A 35 9.04 -4.29 8.47
C MET A 35 9.09 -5.63 7.74
N ALA A 36 8.12 -6.52 7.98
CA ALA A 36 8.03 -7.82 7.31
C ALA A 36 7.84 -7.68 5.79
N SER A 37 7.04 -6.69 5.35
CA SER A 37 6.82 -6.40 3.93
C SER A 37 8.06 -5.81 3.24
N SER A 38 8.90 -5.08 3.96
CA SER A 38 10.02 -4.31 3.38
C SER A 38 11.35 -5.06 3.38
N ALA A 39 11.50 -6.12 4.19
CA ALA A 39 12.79 -6.73 4.48
C ALA A 39 12.92 -8.19 4.00
N PRO A 40 13.19 -8.43 2.71
CA PRO A 40 13.94 -9.62 2.32
C PRO A 40 15.40 -9.41 2.75
N ALA A 41 15.77 -9.82 3.97
CA ALA A 41 17.09 -9.59 4.55
C ALA A 41 18.24 -10.09 3.64
N ALA A 42 18.01 -11.19 2.91
CA ALA A 42 18.96 -11.72 1.93
C ALA A 42 19.22 -10.74 0.77
N THR A 43 18.17 -10.19 0.16
CA THR A 43 18.28 -9.25 -0.98
C THR A 43 18.92 -7.94 -0.54
N VAL A 44 18.53 -7.41 0.63
CA VAL A 44 19.11 -6.18 1.17
C VAL A 44 20.61 -6.34 1.45
N GLY A 45 21.02 -7.48 2.02
CA GLY A 45 22.44 -7.79 2.24
C GLY A 45 23.24 -7.83 0.94
N LEU A 46 22.71 -8.48 -0.10
CA LEU A 46 23.35 -8.53 -1.42
C LEU A 46 23.49 -7.14 -2.05
N SER A 47 22.43 -6.33 -2.03
CA SER A 47 22.45 -4.97 -2.58
C SER A 47 23.41 -4.05 -1.83
N LEU A 48 23.46 -4.14 -0.50
CA LEU A 48 24.41 -3.36 0.32
C LEU A 48 25.86 -3.78 0.09
N ALA A 49 26.13 -5.08 -0.04
CA ALA A 49 27.46 -5.59 -0.36
C ALA A 49 27.92 -5.11 -1.75
N ALA A 50 27.03 -5.18 -2.76
CA ALA A 50 27.30 -4.66 -4.09
C ALA A 50 27.56 -3.14 -4.09
N LEU A 51 26.77 -2.37 -3.31
CA LEU A 51 26.96 -0.93 -3.15
C LEU A 51 28.31 -0.61 -2.50
N ALA A 52 28.68 -1.32 -1.44
CA ALA A 52 29.96 -1.15 -0.76
C ALA A 52 31.14 -1.50 -1.68
N ALA A 53 31.02 -2.57 -2.47
CA ALA A 53 32.03 -2.94 -3.46
C ALA A 53 32.19 -1.87 -4.55
N ALA A 54 31.09 -1.27 -5.02
CA ALA A 54 31.11 -0.26 -6.06
C ALA A 54 31.60 1.12 -5.59
N THR A 55 31.33 1.49 -4.34
CA THR A 55 31.56 2.85 -3.83
C THR A 55 32.68 2.96 -2.78
N ALA A 56 33.24 1.82 -2.35
CA ALA A 56 34.19 1.73 -1.24
C ALA A 56 33.69 2.49 0.01
N TYR A 57 34.26 3.66 0.29
CA TYR A 57 33.92 4.50 1.44
C TYR A 57 32.67 5.39 1.23
N GLY A 58 32.11 5.43 0.01
CA GLY A 58 30.97 6.27 -0.35
C GLY A 58 29.59 5.73 0.07
N SER A 59 29.51 4.48 0.50
CA SER A 59 28.23 3.81 0.79
C SER A 59 27.44 4.47 1.93
N GLY A 60 28.09 4.81 3.05
CA GLY A 60 27.44 5.45 4.20
C GLY A 60 26.77 6.80 3.86
N PRO A 61 27.49 7.78 3.30
CA PRO A 61 26.91 9.07 2.92
C PRO A 61 25.75 8.94 1.91
N ILE A 62 25.87 8.03 0.93
CA ILE A 62 24.81 7.81 -0.06
C ILE A 62 23.53 7.30 0.60
N LEU A 63 23.65 6.37 1.56
CA LEU A 63 22.50 5.81 2.26
C LEU A 63 21.75 6.89 3.06
N ILE A 64 22.50 7.76 3.75
CA ILE A 64 21.92 8.90 4.47
C ILE A 64 21.23 9.86 3.51
N LEU A 65 21.88 10.18 2.38
CA LEU A 65 21.33 11.07 1.37
C LEU A 65 20.02 10.50 0.79
N THR A 66 19.96 9.20 0.54
CA THR A 66 18.73 8.52 0.07
C THR A 66 17.67 8.36 1.15
N ALA A 67 18.05 8.31 2.42
CA ALA A 67 17.09 8.23 3.53
C ALA A 67 16.24 9.49 3.65
N ILE A 68 16.81 10.67 3.36
CA ILE A 68 16.10 11.96 3.45
C ILE A 68 14.83 12.01 2.57
N PRO A 69 14.89 11.80 1.24
CA PRO A 69 13.69 11.80 0.41
C PRO A 69 12.72 10.68 0.80
N MET A 70 13.22 9.52 1.23
CA MET A 70 12.37 8.41 1.68
C MET A 70 11.54 8.80 2.92
N LEU A 71 12.14 9.53 3.87
CA LEU A 71 11.44 10.05 5.05
C LEU A 71 10.38 11.11 4.68
N ILE A 72 10.67 11.96 3.69
CA ILE A 72 9.70 12.94 3.17
C ILE A 72 8.48 12.21 2.59
N ILE A 73 8.71 11.20 1.75
CA ILE A 73 7.65 10.38 1.16
C ILE A 73 6.86 9.66 2.26
N ALA A 74 7.52 9.04 3.22
CA ALA A 74 6.86 8.36 4.34
C ALA A 74 5.95 9.29 5.14
N ASN A 75 6.38 10.54 5.41
CA ASN A 75 5.54 11.52 6.08
C ASN A 75 4.37 12.02 5.21
N ALA A 76 4.55 12.10 3.89
CA ALA A 76 3.46 12.40 2.96
C ALA A 76 2.40 11.28 2.99
N TYR A 77 2.82 10.01 2.93
CA TYR A 77 1.94 8.84 3.06
C TYR A 77 1.22 8.84 4.40
N ARG A 78 1.90 9.19 5.49
CA ARG A 78 1.27 9.34 6.81
C ARG A 78 0.14 10.37 6.79
N ARG A 79 0.35 11.54 6.15
CA ARG A 79 -0.70 12.56 5.99
C ARG A 79 -1.85 12.10 5.12
N LEU A 80 -1.58 11.36 4.05
CA LEU A 80 -2.62 10.80 3.17
C LEU A 80 -3.44 9.71 3.88
N ASN A 81 -2.80 8.83 4.66
CA ASN A 81 -3.49 7.86 5.52
C ASN A 81 -4.42 8.55 6.53
N MET A 82 -4.01 9.68 7.10
CA MET A 82 -4.87 10.47 8.00
C MET A 82 -6.03 11.15 7.26
N TRP A 83 -5.86 11.50 5.98
CA TRP A 83 -6.92 12.09 5.16
C TRP A 83 -7.97 11.06 4.76
N ASN A 84 -7.54 9.89 4.28
CA ASN A 84 -8.44 8.81 3.87
C ASN A 84 -7.73 7.45 3.92
N ALA A 85 -7.89 6.72 5.04
CA ALA A 85 -7.39 5.36 5.18
C ALA A 85 -8.25 4.37 4.36
N ASN A 86 -7.65 3.76 3.34
CA ASN A 86 -8.32 2.81 2.46
C ASN A 86 -7.35 1.76 1.92
N CYS A 87 -7.87 0.61 1.46
CA CYS A 87 -7.05 -0.51 0.95
C CYS A 87 -6.43 -0.25 -0.44
N GLY A 88 -6.83 0.79 -1.16
CA GLY A 88 -6.29 1.16 -2.47
C GLY A 88 -5.11 2.14 -2.42
N ALA A 89 -4.85 2.74 -1.25
CA ALA A 89 -3.80 3.71 -0.98
C ALA A 89 -3.59 4.72 -2.15
N SER A 90 -2.42 4.71 -2.77
CA SER A 90 -2.03 5.65 -3.83
C SER A 90 -2.97 5.68 -5.04
N PHE A 91 -3.54 4.53 -5.45
CA PHE A 91 -4.52 4.48 -6.54
C PHE A 91 -5.76 5.31 -6.21
N GLU A 92 -6.25 5.18 -4.98
CA GLU A 92 -7.46 5.85 -4.52
C GLU A 92 -7.22 7.33 -4.26
N TRP A 93 -6.10 7.67 -3.60
CA TRP A 93 -5.75 9.05 -3.31
C TRP A 93 -5.55 9.87 -4.58
N VAL A 94 -4.81 9.34 -5.55
CA VAL A 94 -4.59 10.02 -6.84
C VAL A 94 -5.88 10.05 -7.67
N GLY A 95 -6.65 8.96 -7.65
CA GLY A 95 -7.94 8.88 -8.31
C GLY A 95 -8.94 9.94 -7.82
N ARG A 96 -8.95 10.24 -6.51
CA ARG A 96 -9.84 11.24 -5.89
C ARG A 96 -9.28 12.66 -5.91
N ALA A 97 -7.97 12.83 -5.78
CA ALA A 97 -7.35 14.15 -5.73
C ALA A 97 -7.14 14.78 -7.11
N ILE A 98 -6.86 13.97 -8.14
CA ILE A 98 -6.47 14.47 -9.48
C ILE A 98 -7.43 13.97 -10.56
N ASN A 99 -7.40 12.66 -10.86
CA ASN A 99 -8.21 12.06 -11.91
C ASN A 99 -8.24 10.53 -11.76
N PRO A 100 -9.41 9.86 -11.92
CA PRO A 100 -9.53 8.41 -11.89
C PRO A 100 -8.57 7.64 -12.83
N TYR A 101 -8.28 8.17 -14.02
CA TYR A 101 -7.35 7.54 -14.96
C TYR A 101 -5.90 7.57 -14.47
N LEU A 102 -5.49 8.68 -13.86
CA LEU A 102 -4.15 8.80 -13.26
C LEU A 102 -4.04 7.91 -12.03
N GLY A 103 -5.12 7.81 -11.24
CA GLY A 103 -5.22 6.82 -10.17
C GLY A 103 -4.94 5.41 -10.69
N PHE A 104 -5.63 4.98 -11.75
CA PHE A 104 -5.39 3.68 -12.40
C PHE A 104 -3.95 3.49 -12.86
N LEU A 105 -3.35 4.50 -13.49
CA LEU A 105 -1.95 4.43 -13.91
C LEU A 105 -0.99 4.26 -12.72
N THR A 106 -1.28 4.88 -11.57
CA THR A 106 -0.44 4.70 -10.37
C THR A 106 -0.42 3.26 -9.86
N GLY A 107 -1.51 2.51 -10.02
CA GLY A 107 -1.55 1.09 -9.71
C GLY A 107 -0.66 0.26 -10.65
N TRP A 108 -0.65 0.59 -11.95
CA TRP A 108 0.20 -0.09 -12.93
C TRP A 108 1.70 0.11 -12.70
N LEU A 109 2.11 1.29 -12.21
CA LEU A 109 3.51 1.57 -11.88
C LEU A 109 4.07 0.56 -10.86
N MET A 110 3.25 0.10 -9.92
CA MET A 110 3.66 -0.87 -8.90
C MET A 110 3.80 -2.30 -9.44
N ILE A 111 3.17 -2.62 -10.58
CA ILE A 111 3.31 -3.91 -11.27
C ILE A 111 4.53 -3.91 -12.19
N ALA A 112 4.87 -2.75 -12.77
CA ALA A 112 5.96 -2.61 -13.73
C ALA A 112 7.35 -2.46 -13.08
N ALA A 113 7.41 -2.00 -11.83
CA ALA A 113 8.63 -1.80 -11.05
C ALA A 113 9.14 -3.12 -10.44
#